data_AF-A0A7S8E861-F1
#
_entry.id   AF-A0A7S8E861-F1
#
_cell.length_a   1.000
_cell.length_b   1.000
_cell.length_c   1.000
_cell.angle_alpha   90.00
_cell.angle_beta   90.00
_cell.angle_gamma   90.00
#
_symmetry.space_group_name_H-M   'P 1'
#
loop_
_entity.id
_entity.type
_entity.pdbx_description
1 polymer ?
#
loop_
_entity_poly.entity_id
_entity_poly.type
_entity_poly.pdbx_seq_one_letter_code
_entity_poly.pdbx_strand_id
1 'polypeptide(L)'
;MAFLSRGGDVYFRAMEANETHLLKRLLRGAIAVIVLALAAACQPAPTSALPTDVPFPTMTPGQVLVGQLSASGAGGSSPAEAVAQASRATPTPNYEACPAQTGTGNLPDEPDTPEEAAAVLSDYLGAGGTLSGVRDGLIDWDALGETGYVRDADLTGEGQPEVIIGYTAPDGAGTLLVLGCENGRYATRYESTSDGSAPPVMVWIGDVNQDMRSEMVASRRLCETADLCLYDTQILRWDTARGRFFNLLNEPVHSLEVPAVRDTDSDNVTELVIQLTTRGTTATGPLRTGVNIYDWNGTGYTLSIIQLDPPEYYIQYIHQADRLFAERNIAGAATLYQRTLDRDDLRYWFNDGPVTITTYTLYRLLLAYAYLEDPRLQEIITRINADYAVEEGQTADDQPVYIALAYTFINTMQARADLHTACESVQRIIEIRPQAMELLNRYGRYNPAYEALDLCPY
;
A
#
# COMPACT_ATOMS: atom_id res chain seq x y z
N MET A 1 -2.48 -75.03 29.52
CA MET A 1 -2.35 -74.75 28.07
C MET A 1 -2.02 -73.27 27.95
N ALA A 2 -0.76 -72.82 27.93
CA ALA A 2 0.36 -73.10 27.01
C ALA A 2 0.22 -72.37 25.65
N PHE A 3 1.22 -71.53 25.34
CA PHE A 3 1.54 -70.84 24.06
C PHE A 3 0.64 -69.63 23.71
N LEU A 4 1.10 -68.40 23.40
CA LEU A 4 2.41 -67.83 23.07
C LEU A 4 2.47 -66.33 23.40
N SER A 5 3.58 -65.93 24.04
CA SER A 5 4.11 -64.56 24.14
C SER A 5 5.48 -64.59 23.46
N ARG A 6 5.73 -63.69 22.49
CA ARG A 6 7.03 -63.13 22.07
C ARG A 6 6.90 -62.47 20.69
N GLY A 7 7.08 -61.16 20.63
CA GLY A 7 7.12 -60.43 19.36
C GLY A 7 7.19 -58.92 19.48
N GLY A 8 7.99 -58.37 20.39
CA GLY A 8 8.13 -56.91 20.53
C GLY A 8 9.36 -56.55 21.34
N ASP A 9 10.54 -56.59 20.71
CA ASP A 9 11.75 -55.99 21.33
C ASP A 9 12.91 -55.70 20.36
N VAL A 10 12.70 -55.74 19.03
CA VAL A 10 13.81 -55.58 18.06
C VAL A 10 13.76 -54.28 17.26
N TYR A 11 12.62 -53.57 17.23
CA TYR A 11 12.50 -52.34 16.42
C TYR A 11 12.85 -51.03 17.13
N PHE A 12 13.00 -51.02 18.46
CA PHE A 12 13.25 -49.77 19.19
C PHE A 12 14.74 -49.39 19.33
N ARG A 13 15.68 -50.29 19.02
CA ARG A 13 17.13 -50.03 19.14
C ARG A 13 17.82 -49.52 17.86
N ALA A 14 17.11 -49.43 16.73
CA ALA A 14 17.70 -48.99 15.46
C ALA A 14 17.49 -47.49 15.16
N MET A 15 16.59 -46.79 15.85
CA MET A 15 16.35 -45.35 15.63
C MET A 15 17.27 -44.42 16.46
N GLU A 16 17.71 -44.79 17.66
CA GLU A 16 18.59 -43.93 18.48
C GLU A 16 20.02 -43.76 17.91
N ALA A 17 20.48 -44.67 17.04
CA ALA A 17 21.82 -44.61 16.47
C ALA A 17 21.96 -43.59 15.32
N ASN A 18 20.86 -43.16 14.69
CA ASN A 18 20.90 -42.31 13.50
C ASN A 18 20.78 -40.80 13.82
N GLU A 19 20.11 -40.44 14.91
CA GLU A 19 19.98 -39.03 15.34
C GLU A 19 21.31 -38.43 15.83
N THR A 20 22.14 -39.23 16.50
CA THR A 20 23.45 -38.76 17.01
C THR A 20 24.45 -38.46 15.89
N HIS A 21 24.29 -39.04 14.70
CA HIS A 21 25.14 -38.77 13.54
C HIS A 21 24.72 -37.50 12.78
N LEU A 22 23.41 -37.20 12.72
CA LEU A 22 22.91 -36.00 12.07
C LEU A 22 23.25 -34.74 12.88
N LEU A 23 23.08 -34.80 14.21
CA LEU A 23 23.39 -33.69 15.11
C LEU A 23 24.89 -33.33 15.08
N LYS A 24 25.78 -34.33 15.01
CA LYS A 24 27.23 -34.12 14.89
C LYS A 24 27.64 -33.50 13.55
N ARG A 25 26.90 -33.77 12.46
CA ARG A 25 27.15 -33.13 11.15
C ARG A 25 26.68 -31.68 11.13
N LEU A 26 25.51 -31.38 11.70
CA LEU A 26 25.01 -30.01 11.84
C LEU A 26 25.91 -29.14 12.73
N LEU A 27 26.37 -29.69 13.86
CA LEU A 27 27.28 -28.96 14.77
C LEU A 27 28.64 -28.66 14.12
N ARG A 28 29.19 -29.59 13.33
CA ARG A 28 30.44 -29.36 12.58
C ARG A 28 30.28 -28.31 11.48
N GLY A 29 29.11 -28.28 10.81
CA GLY A 29 28.78 -27.24 9.84
C GLY A 29 28.68 -25.86 10.49
N ALA A 30 27.98 -25.75 11.62
CA ALA A 30 27.83 -24.49 12.35
C ALA A 30 29.17 -23.92 12.83
N ILE A 31 30.07 -24.77 13.36
CA ILE A 31 31.40 -24.33 13.80
C ILE A 31 32.24 -23.84 12.62
N ALA A 32 32.17 -24.49 11.45
CA ALA A 32 32.91 -24.04 10.26
C ALA A 32 32.42 -22.67 9.76
N VAL A 33 31.11 -22.41 9.79
CA VAL A 33 30.53 -21.11 9.41
C VAL A 33 30.93 -20.00 10.38
N ILE A 34 30.94 -20.28 11.69
CA ILE A 34 31.38 -19.31 12.70
C ILE A 34 32.87 -18.95 12.53
N VAL A 35 33.73 -19.93 12.23
CA VAL A 35 35.16 -19.67 11.98
C VAL A 35 35.37 -18.84 10.71
N LEU A 36 34.58 -19.08 9.66
CA LEU A 36 34.60 -18.28 8.43
C LEU A 36 34.11 -16.83 8.67
N ALA A 37 33.08 -16.64 9.49
CA ALA A 37 32.59 -15.32 9.87
C ALA A 37 33.61 -14.53 10.71
N LEU A 38 34.31 -15.21 11.64
CA LEU A 38 35.38 -14.59 12.44
C LEU A 38 36.60 -14.23 11.58
N ALA A 39 36.91 -15.01 10.54
CA ALA A 39 38.00 -14.69 9.62
C ALA A 39 37.69 -13.49 8.70
N ALA A 40 36.41 -13.25 8.37
CA ALA A 40 35.98 -12.08 7.59
C ALA A 40 36.00 -10.77 8.40
N ALA A 41 35.92 -10.83 9.73
CA ALA A 41 35.93 -9.66 10.62
C ALA A 41 37.33 -9.04 10.84
N CYS A 42 38.40 -9.66 10.34
CA CYS A 42 39.77 -9.14 10.42
C CYS A 42 40.28 -8.54 9.10
N GLN A 43 39.44 -7.80 8.38
CA GLN A 43 39.95 -6.95 7.30
C GLN A 43 40.62 -5.69 7.90
N PRO A 44 41.80 -5.29 7.39
CA PRO A 44 42.47 -4.08 7.85
C PRO A 44 41.59 -2.85 7.57
N ALA A 45 41.37 -2.03 8.60
CA ALA A 45 40.63 -0.78 8.47
C ALA A 45 41.25 0.08 7.35
N PRO A 46 40.42 0.74 6.51
CA PRO A 46 40.92 1.68 5.51
C PRO A 46 41.75 2.74 6.22
N THR A 47 42.99 2.90 5.75
CA THR A 47 43.91 3.93 6.23
C THR A 47 43.25 5.28 5.99
N SER A 48 43.03 6.03 7.07
CA SER A 48 42.53 7.40 7.04
C SER A 48 43.29 8.19 5.97
N ALA A 49 42.58 8.62 4.92
CA ALA A 49 43.16 9.50 3.93
C ALA A 49 43.68 10.75 4.66
N LEU A 50 44.94 11.08 4.41
CA LEU A 50 45.53 12.33 4.88
C LEU A 50 44.65 13.50 4.41
N PRO A 51 44.53 14.58 5.21
CA PRO A 51 43.76 15.76 4.82
C PRO A 51 44.25 16.26 3.46
N THR A 52 43.36 16.29 2.48
CA THR A 52 43.61 17.02 1.22
C THR A 52 43.89 18.48 1.58
N ASP A 53 45.08 18.96 1.21
CA ASP A 53 45.46 20.37 1.33
C ASP A 53 44.34 21.25 0.76
N VAL A 54 43.79 22.11 1.62
CA VAL A 54 42.88 23.17 1.20
C VAL A 54 43.66 24.06 0.25
N PRO A 55 43.27 24.20 -1.03
CA PRO A 55 43.98 25.07 -1.94
C PRO A 55 43.93 26.50 -1.38
N PHE A 56 45.11 27.06 -1.09
CA PHE A 56 45.22 28.48 -0.76
C PHE A 56 44.58 29.31 -1.88
N PRO A 57 43.84 30.38 -1.54
CA PRO A 57 43.25 31.24 -2.56
C PRO A 57 44.35 31.79 -3.46
N THR A 58 44.26 31.47 -4.75
CA THR A 58 45.12 32.08 -5.78
C THR A 58 44.88 33.58 -5.78
N MET A 59 45.91 34.35 -5.45
CA MET A 59 45.94 35.80 -5.56
C MET A 59 45.74 36.18 -7.03
N THR A 60 44.56 36.68 -7.38
CA THR A 60 44.31 37.31 -8.68
C THR A 60 45.22 38.55 -8.79
N PRO A 61 46.07 38.67 -9.83
CA PRO A 61 46.90 39.85 -10.01
C PRO A 61 46.02 41.10 -10.14
N GLY A 62 46.17 42.05 -9.21
CA GLY A 62 45.49 43.33 -9.31
C GLY A 62 46.00 44.12 -10.52
N GLN A 63 45.10 44.48 -11.43
CA GLN A 63 45.44 45.41 -12.52
C GLN A 63 45.39 46.85 -12.02
N VAL A 64 46.45 47.61 -12.30
CA VAL A 64 46.49 49.05 -12.06
C VAL A 64 45.65 49.73 -13.14
N LEU A 65 44.47 50.22 -12.78
CA LEU A 65 43.67 51.08 -13.65
C LEU A 65 44.18 52.52 -13.55
N VAL A 66 44.81 53.01 -14.63
CA VAL A 66 45.20 54.41 -14.78
C VAL A 66 44.18 55.10 -15.67
N GLY A 67 43.28 55.89 -15.05
CA GLY A 67 42.33 56.74 -15.76
C GLY A 67 42.79 58.19 -15.78
N GLN A 68 42.72 58.86 -16.94
CA GLN A 68 42.94 60.30 -17.02
C GLN A 68 41.76 61.06 -16.40
N LEU A 69 42.05 61.85 -15.36
CA LEU A 69 41.10 62.78 -14.76
C LEU A 69 40.82 63.93 -15.75
N SER A 70 39.68 63.87 -16.44
CA SER A 70 39.12 65.04 -17.12
C SER A 70 38.36 65.87 -16.09
N ALA A 71 38.92 67.04 -15.76
CA ALA A 71 38.27 68.00 -14.89
C ALA A 71 37.25 68.82 -15.69
N SER A 72 35.96 68.54 -15.55
CA SER A 72 34.88 69.54 -15.69
C SER A 72 33.50 68.94 -15.49
N GLY A 73 32.69 69.58 -14.63
CA GLY A 73 31.23 69.46 -14.69
C GLY A 73 30.59 69.19 -13.34
N ALA A 74 29.81 70.16 -12.85
CA ALA A 74 29.20 70.19 -11.54
C ALA A 74 28.08 69.14 -11.34
N GLY A 75 27.99 68.60 -10.13
CA GLY A 75 26.77 67.98 -9.59
C GLY A 75 26.86 66.49 -9.30
N GLY A 76 27.30 66.14 -8.08
CA GLY A 76 27.00 64.86 -7.42
C GLY A 76 28.04 63.75 -7.65
N SER A 77 28.69 63.34 -6.55
CA SER A 77 29.71 62.28 -6.43
C SER A 77 31.07 62.57 -7.08
N SER A 78 32.14 62.40 -6.31
CA SER A 78 33.49 62.48 -6.84
C SER A 78 33.74 61.31 -7.83
N PRO A 79 34.59 61.48 -8.86
CA PRO A 79 34.99 60.36 -9.73
C PRO A 79 35.54 59.16 -8.93
N ALA A 80 36.13 59.43 -7.76
CA ALA A 80 36.60 58.42 -6.83
C ALA A 80 35.45 57.63 -6.16
N GLU A 81 34.31 58.25 -5.83
CA GLU A 81 33.12 57.56 -5.33
C GLU A 81 32.43 56.73 -6.42
N ALA A 82 32.35 57.24 -7.64
CA ALA A 82 31.79 56.49 -8.78
C ALA A 82 32.61 55.23 -9.09
N VAL A 83 33.95 55.33 -9.04
CA VAL A 83 34.84 54.18 -9.21
C VAL A 83 34.78 53.24 -7.99
N ALA A 84 34.70 53.77 -6.76
CA ALA A 84 34.61 52.96 -5.54
C ALA A 84 33.28 52.20 -5.39
N GLN A 85 32.17 52.73 -5.92
CA GLN A 85 30.90 52.00 -6.02
C GLN A 85 30.94 50.95 -7.15
N ALA A 86 31.57 51.26 -8.30
CA ALA A 86 31.72 50.32 -9.41
C ALA A 86 32.68 49.15 -9.09
N SER A 87 33.59 49.31 -8.12
CA SER A 87 34.52 48.28 -7.67
C SER A 87 34.06 47.53 -6.41
N ARG A 88 32.80 47.67 -5.97
CA ARG A 88 32.26 46.76 -4.95
C ARG A 88 32.21 45.37 -5.56
N ALA A 89 32.97 44.45 -4.97
CA ALA A 89 32.81 43.03 -5.27
C ALA A 89 31.33 42.69 -5.11
N THR A 90 30.68 42.30 -6.20
CA THR A 90 29.37 41.65 -6.12
C THR A 90 29.54 40.44 -5.21
N PRO A 91 28.65 40.22 -4.22
CA PRO A 91 28.71 39.02 -3.39
C PRO A 91 28.90 37.80 -4.28
N THR A 92 29.86 36.94 -3.93
CA THR A 92 30.00 35.64 -4.60
C THR A 92 28.63 34.95 -4.56
N PRO A 93 28.06 34.53 -5.71
CA PRO A 93 26.76 33.87 -5.71
C PRO A 93 26.78 32.69 -4.75
N ASN A 94 25.79 32.63 -3.86
CA ASN A 94 25.60 31.48 -2.99
C ASN A 94 24.83 30.42 -3.78
N TYR A 95 25.53 29.43 -4.33
CA TYR A 95 24.92 28.33 -5.07
C TYR A 95 24.26 27.28 -4.16
N GLU A 96 24.42 27.42 -2.84
CA GLU A 96 23.82 26.53 -1.83
C GLU A 96 22.46 27.04 -1.33
N ALA A 97 22.06 28.28 -1.69
CA ALA A 97 20.79 28.85 -1.26
C ALA A 97 19.95 29.37 -2.44
N CYS A 98 18.65 29.10 -2.41
CA CYS A 98 17.68 29.70 -3.30
C CYS A 98 17.71 31.23 -3.20
N PRO A 99 17.34 31.93 -4.28
CA PRO A 99 17.11 33.35 -4.26
C PRO A 99 16.16 33.75 -3.13
N ALA A 100 16.50 34.81 -2.41
CA ALA A 100 15.67 35.31 -1.33
C ALA A 100 14.34 35.84 -1.88
N GLN A 101 13.23 35.51 -1.20
CA GLN A 101 11.92 36.06 -1.51
C GLN A 101 11.88 37.53 -1.10
N THR A 102 12.02 38.43 -2.07
CA THR A 102 12.08 39.89 -1.86
C THR A 102 10.74 40.58 -2.09
N GLY A 103 9.74 39.86 -2.62
CA GLY A 103 8.40 40.38 -2.86
C GLY A 103 8.28 41.19 -4.15
N THR A 104 9.12 40.92 -5.14
CA THR A 104 9.11 41.63 -6.41
C THR A 104 8.42 40.83 -7.51
N GLY A 105 7.56 41.49 -8.27
CA GLY A 105 6.90 40.93 -9.45
C GLY A 105 5.56 40.24 -9.18
N ASN A 106 4.76 40.12 -10.24
CA ASN A 106 3.55 39.31 -10.28
C ASN A 106 3.85 38.03 -11.07
N LEU A 107 3.10 36.96 -10.77
CA LEU A 107 3.10 35.78 -11.62
C LEU A 107 2.57 36.18 -13.01
N PRO A 108 3.18 35.71 -14.11
CA PRO A 108 2.64 35.91 -15.47
C PRO A 108 1.24 35.32 -15.65
N ASP A 109 0.65 35.58 -16.81
CA ASP A 109 -0.60 34.93 -17.24
C ASP A 109 -0.43 33.39 -17.27
N GLU A 110 -1.55 32.68 -17.13
CA GLU A 110 -1.57 31.21 -17.11
C GLU A 110 -0.92 30.64 -18.38
N PRO A 111 0.07 29.73 -18.25
CA PRO A 111 0.70 29.09 -19.39
C PRO A 111 -0.16 27.98 -20.00
N ASP A 112 0.19 27.56 -21.22
CA ASP A 112 -0.63 26.60 -21.98
C ASP A 112 -0.37 25.13 -21.58
N THR A 113 0.76 24.83 -20.93
CA THR A 113 1.14 23.45 -20.57
C THR A 113 1.59 23.29 -19.11
N PRO A 114 1.48 22.08 -18.53
CA PRO A 114 1.99 21.78 -17.20
C PRO A 114 3.49 22.06 -17.03
N GLU A 115 4.31 21.77 -18.04
CA GLU A 115 5.75 22.01 -18.00
C GLU A 115 6.07 23.51 -17.98
N GLU A 116 5.33 24.30 -18.75
CA GLU A 116 5.44 25.76 -18.74
C GLU A 116 4.95 26.34 -17.40
N ALA A 117 3.89 25.78 -16.80
CA ALA A 117 3.43 26.14 -15.47
C ALA A 117 4.51 25.93 -14.40
N ALA A 118 5.14 24.76 -14.38
CA ALA A 118 6.24 24.46 -13.46
C ALA A 118 7.43 25.40 -13.69
N ALA A 119 7.78 25.69 -14.94
CA ALA A 119 8.86 26.61 -15.29
C ALA A 119 8.57 28.05 -14.83
N VAL A 120 7.36 28.57 -15.11
CA VAL A 120 6.93 29.90 -14.70
C VAL A 120 6.94 30.07 -13.18
N LEU A 121 6.44 29.07 -12.45
CA LEU A 121 6.47 29.07 -10.97
C LEU A 121 7.90 29.09 -10.43
N SER A 122 8.78 28.26 -11.01
CA SER A 122 10.19 28.21 -10.63
C SER A 122 10.94 29.50 -10.95
N ASP A 123 10.71 30.09 -12.13
CA ASP A 123 11.32 31.35 -12.56
C ASP A 123 10.84 32.53 -11.72
N TYR A 124 9.56 32.56 -11.37
CA TYR A 124 8.98 33.58 -10.49
C TYR A 124 9.64 33.57 -9.11
N LEU A 125 9.78 32.39 -8.49
CA LEU A 125 10.49 32.24 -7.23
C LEU A 125 11.98 32.57 -7.37
N GLY A 126 12.60 32.19 -8.50
CA GLY A 126 13.98 32.52 -8.84
C GLY A 126 14.25 34.03 -8.98
N ALA A 127 13.23 34.80 -9.39
CA ALA A 127 13.27 36.25 -9.47
C ALA A 127 13.02 36.95 -8.10
N GLY A 128 12.85 36.19 -7.02
CA GLY A 128 12.57 36.71 -5.69
C GLY A 128 11.08 36.90 -5.39
N GLY A 129 10.20 36.23 -6.13
CA GLY A 129 8.77 36.13 -5.83
C GLY A 129 8.49 35.47 -4.48
N THR A 130 7.30 35.68 -3.93
CA THR A 130 6.90 35.15 -2.62
C THR A 130 5.90 34.02 -2.74
N LEU A 131 5.78 33.18 -1.71
CA LEU A 131 4.73 32.17 -1.63
C LEU A 131 3.31 32.75 -1.72
N SER A 132 3.10 33.96 -1.19
CA SER A 132 1.82 34.66 -1.32
C SER A 132 1.55 35.01 -2.78
N GLY A 133 2.55 35.49 -3.52
CA GLY A 133 2.40 35.80 -4.94
C GLY A 133 2.17 34.56 -5.81
N VAL A 134 2.79 33.43 -5.46
CA VAL A 134 2.45 32.13 -6.09
C VAL A 134 0.99 31.77 -5.84
N ARG A 135 0.53 31.88 -4.59
CA ARG A 135 -0.88 31.60 -4.24
C ARG A 135 -1.85 32.52 -4.99
N ASP A 136 -1.57 33.82 -5.00
CA ASP A 136 -2.42 34.81 -5.66
C ASP A 136 -2.47 34.56 -7.18
N GLY A 137 -1.32 34.26 -7.81
CA GLY A 137 -1.27 33.91 -9.22
C GLY A 137 -2.04 32.61 -9.55
N LEU A 138 -1.95 31.58 -8.71
CA LEU A 138 -2.74 30.35 -8.88
C LEU A 138 -4.25 30.56 -8.65
N ILE A 139 -4.64 31.56 -7.87
CA ILE A 139 -6.04 31.97 -7.74
C ILE A 139 -6.49 32.70 -9.01
N ASP A 140 -5.65 33.58 -9.56
CA ASP A 140 -5.94 34.29 -10.82
C ASP A 140 -6.04 33.33 -12.01
N TRP A 141 -5.29 32.23 -12.00
CA TRP A 141 -5.38 31.13 -12.98
C TRP A 141 -6.58 30.18 -12.73
N ASP A 142 -7.38 30.38 -11.68
CA ASP A 142 -8.41 29.41 -11.23
C ASP A 142 -7.87 27.99 -10.97
N ALA A 143 -6.56 27.87 -10.73
CA ALA A 143 -5.85 26.60 -10.61
C ALA A 143 -5.88 26.03 -9.19
N LEU A 144 -6.08 26.87 -8.16
CA LEU A 144 -6.03 26.41 -6.76
C LEU A 144 -7.28 25.60 -6.36
N GLY A 145 -8.46 25.94 -6.88
CA GLY A 145 -9.72 25.30 -6.51
C GLY A 145 -9.98 25.26 -4.99
N GLU A 146 -10.79 24.30 -4.53
CA GLU A 146 -11.11 24.12 -3.10
C GLU A 146 -10.03 23.35 -2.32
N THR A 147 -9.25 22.52 -3.01
CA THR A 147 -8.33 21.55 -2.40
C THR A 147 -6.86 21.85 -2.66
N GLY A 148 -6.54 22.86 -3.47
CA GLY A 148 -5.17 23.28 -3.74
C GLY A 148 -4.53 23.99 -2.55
N TYR A 149 -3.20 24.02 -2.57
CA TYR A 149 -2.39 24.56 -1.49
C TYR A 149 -1.04 25.07 -1.98
N VAL A 150 -0.50 26.04 -1.25
CA VAL A 150 0.89 26.50 -1.35
C VAL A 150 1.46 26.55 0.06
N ARG A 151 2.53 25.79 0.30
CA ARG A 151 3.20 25.60 1.60
C ARG A 151 4.71 25.56 1.42
N ASP A 152 5.42 25.64 2.52
CA ASP A 152 6.86 25.45 2.57
C ASP A 152 7.25 24.57 3.75
N ALA A 153 8.27 23.73 3.54
CA ALA A 153 8.84 22.87 4.56
C ALA A 153 10.27 22.44 4.17
N ASP A 154 11.16 22.29 5.15
CA ASP A 154 12.49 21.71 4.93
C ASP A 154 12.39 20.17 4.90
N LEU A 155 12.22 19.64 3.69
CA LEU A 155 12.15 18.22 3.37
C LEU A 155 13.53 17.63 3.06
N THR A 156 14.48 18.47 2.65
CA THR A 156 15.85 18.06 2.29
C THR A 156 16.80 18.04 3.50
N GLY A 157 16.46 18.76 4.57
CA GLY A 157 17.25 18.91 5.78
C GLY A 157 18.44 19.86 5.62
N GLU A 158 18.42 20.72 4.59
CA GLU A 158 19.50 21.66 4.27
C GLU A 158 19.32 23.03 4.93
N GLY A 159 18.27 23.19 5.74
CA GLY A 159 17.95 24.43 6.45
C GLY A 159 17.26 25.47 5.56
N GLN A 160 16.94 25.12 4.31
CA GLN A 160 16.16 25.92 3.39
C GLN A 160 14.88 25.16 3.04
N PRO A 161 13.69 25.78 3.19
CA PRO A 161 12.46 25.08 2.90
C PRO A 161 12.22 24.94 1.39
N GLU A 162 11.75 23.76 1.00
CA GLU A 162 11.13 23.51 -0.30
C GLU A 162 9.74 24.16 -0.36
N VAL A 163 9.33 24.56 -1.55
CA VAL A 163 7.99 25.05 -1.84
C VAL A 163 7.15 23.92 -2.37
N ILE A 164 5.99 23.69 -1.74
CA ILE A 164 5.10 22.58 -2.06
C ILE A 164 3.77 23.14 -2.54
N ILE A 165 3.38 22.78 -3.75
CA ILE A 165 2.26 23.35 -4.49
C ILE A 165 1.33 22.23 -4.94
N GLY A 166 0.07 22.28 -4.50
CA GLY A 166 -1.02 21.48 -5.03
C GLY A 166 -1.94 22.37 -5.85
N TYR A 167 -2.09 22.10 -7.14
CA TYR A 167 -2.88 22.92 -8.07
C TYR A 167 -3.43 22.07 -9.22
N THR A 168 -4.39 22.61 -9.97
CA THR A 168 -4.85 22.05 -11.25
C THR A 168 -3.96 22.59 -12.35
N ALA A 169 -3.23 21.71 -13.05
CA ALA A 169 -2.38 22.12 -14.16
C ALA A 169 -3.22 22.45 -15.41
N PRO A 170 -2.64 23.14 -16.42
CA PRO A 170 -3.38 23.57 -17.63
C PRO A 170 -4.04 22.44 -18.43
N ASP A 171 -3.55 21.21 -18.30
CA ASP A 171 -4.16 20.01 -18.91
C ASP A 171 -5.39 19.49 -18.14
N GLY A 172 -5.74 20.13 -17.02
CA GLY A 172 -6.83 19.79 -16.12
C GLY A 172 -6.48 18.74 -15.06
N ALA A 173 -5.22 18.28 -14.99
CA ALA A 173 -4.80 17.30 -14.00
C ALA A 173 -4.43 17.96 -12.67
N GLY A 174 -4.92 17.39 -11.57
CA GLY A 174 -4.49 17.74 -10.24
C GLY A 174 -3.02 17.37 -10.03
N THR A 175 -2.19 18.34 -9.73
CA THR A 175 -0.73 18.23 -9.69
C THR A 175 -0.18 18.65 -8.34
N LEU A 176 0.72 17.84 -7.78
CA LEU A 176 1.58 18.16 -6.65
C LEU A 176 2.99 18.39 -7.20
N LEU A 177 3.51 19.61 -7.00
CA LEU A 177 4.83 20.04 -7.38
C LEU A 177 5.63 20.43 -6.14
N VAL A 178 6.86 19.92 -6.02
CA VAL A 178 7.83 20.33 -4.99
C VAL A 178 8.99 21.00 -5.67
N LEU A 179 9.22 22.27 -5.36
CA LEU A 179 10.35 23.07 -5.84
C LEU A 179 11.36 23.27 -4.71
N GLY A 180 12.63 23.02 -4.99
CA GLY A 180 13.72 23.15 -4.02
C GLY A 180 14.95 23.80 -4.63
N CYS A 181 15.96 24.07 -3.80
CA CYS A 181 17.19 24.72 -4.25
C CYS A 181 18.08 23.76 -5.00
N GLU A 182 18.44 24.08 -6.24
CA GLU A 182 19.47 23.37 -6.98
C GLU A 182 20.40 24.35 -7.69
N ASN A 183 21.65 24.43 -7.26
CA ASN A 183 22.66 25.34 -7.80
C ASN A 183 22.22 26.82 -7.77
N GLY A 184 21.65 27.25 -6.64
CA GLY A 184 21.25 28.64 -6.42
C GLY A 184 20.02 29.10 -7.21
N ARG A 185 19.20 28.15 -7.71
CA ARG A 185 17.91 28.41 -8.35
C ARG A 185 16.87 27.43 -7.85
N TYR A 186 15.60 27.82 -7.92
CA TYR A 186 14.52 26.88 -7.75
C TYR A 186 14.51 25.87 -8.91
N ALA A 187 14.26 24.61 -8.59
CA ALA A 187 14.11 23.53 -9.55
C ALA A 187 13.12 22.49 -9.01
N THR A 188 12.46 21.76 -9.92
CA THR A 188 11.56 20.65 -9.56
C THR A 188 12.32 19.52 -8.88
N ARG A 189 11.95 19.21 -7.64
CA ARG A 189 12.47 18.09 -6.84
C ARG A 189 11.54 16.88 -6.87
N TYR A 190 10.24 17.12 -6.99
CA TYR A 190 9.23 16.09 -7.07
C TYR A 190 8.00 16.59 -7.82
N GLU A 191 7.36 15.69 -8.55
CA GLU A 191 6.10 15.95 -9.21
C GLU A 191 5.25 14.69 -9.22
N SER A 192 3.95 14.84 -8.96
CA SER A 192 2.98 13.75 -9.10
C SER A 192 1.61 14.30 -9.48
N THR A 193 0.88 13.53 -10.28
CA THR A 193 -0.47 13.88 -10.73
C THR A 193 -1.52 12.92 -10.17
N SER A 194 -2.75 13.40 -10.07
CA SER A 194 -3.97 12.68 -9.71
C SER A 194 -4.91 12.59 -10.91
N ASP A 195 -5.80 11.59 -10.91
CA ASP A 195 -6.92 11.53 -11.84
C ASP A 195 -8.03 12.53 -11.47
N GLY A 196 -8.30 13.44 -12.41
CA GLY A 196 -9.19 14.59 -12.23
C GLY A 196 -8.43 15.85 -11.81
N SER A 197 -9.16 16.93 -11.51
CA SER A 197 -8.56 18.24 -11.21
C SER A 197 -8.05 18.41 -9.78
N ALA A 198 -8.48 17.58 -8.84
CA ALA A 198 -8.03 17.68 -7.45
C ALA A 198 -6.56 17.23 -7.33
N PRO A 199 -5.63 18.08 -6.85
CA PRO A 199 -4.24 17.69 -6.65
C PRO A 199 -4.11 16.57 -5.60
N PRO A 200 -3.00 15.82 -5.60
CA PRO A 200 -2.70 14.89 -4.52
C PRO A 200 -2.86 15.54 -3.14
N VAL A 201 -3.56 14.86 -2.24
CA VAL A 201 -3.83 15.36 -0.90
C VAL A 201 -2.56 15.27 -0.08
N MET A 202 -2.13 16.39 0.47
CA MET A 202 -1.06 16.45 1.46
C MET A 202 -1.62 16.04 2.82
N VAL A 203 -1.33 14.81 3.24
CA VAL A 203 -1.84 14.22 4.48
C VAL A 203 -1.03 14.67 5.69
N TRP A 204 0.30 14.73 5.54
CA TRP A 204 1.21 15.08 6.63
C TRP A 204 2.53 15.65 6.09
N ILE A 205 3.14 16.53 6.87
CA ILE A 205 4.54 16.95 6.72
C ILE A 205 5.18 16.94 8.10
N GLY A 206 6.31 16.26 8.23
CA GLY A 206 7.10 16.18 9.45
C GLY A 206 7.81 14.84 9.59
N ASP A 207 8.58 14.70 10.65
CA ASP A 207 9.30 13.46 10.98
C ASP A 207 8.30 12.39 11.45
N VAL A 208 8.06 11.39 10.60
CA VAL A 208 7.10 10.32 10.92
C VAL A 208 7.76 9.14 11.64
N ASN A 209 9.08 8.95 11.47
CA ASN A 209 9.81 7.80 12.00
C ASN A 209 10.86 8.14 13.08
N GLN A 210 10.80 9.36 13.61
CA GLN A 210 11.63 9.89 14.71
C GLN A 210 13.14 9.87 14.42
N ASP A 211 13.53 10.14 13.19
CA ASP A 211 14.95 10.16 12.78
C ASP A 211 15.53 11.56 12.51
N MET A 212 14.76 12.58 12.92
CA MET A 212 15.05 14.01 12.80
C MET A 212 15.08 14.52 11.36
N ARG A 213 14.45 13.80 10.42
CA ARG A 213 14.25 14.26 9.04
C ARG A 213 12.77 14.37 8.76
N SER A 214 12.38 15.37 7.98
CA SER A 214 10.99 15.53 7.59
C SER A 214 10.65 14.58 6.45
N GLU A 215 9.50 13.94 6.54
CA GLU A 215 8.83 13.27 5.43
C GLU A 215 7.60 14.05 4.98
N MET A 216 7.17 13.79 3.75
CA MET A 216 5.88 14.23 3.22
C MET A 216 5.00 13.01 2.94
N VAL A 217 3.83 12.95 3.57
CA VAL A 217 2.81 11.94 3.25
C VAL A 217 1.81 12.56 2.28
N ALA A 218 1.74 11.98 1.08
CA ALA A 218 0.85 12.44 0.02
C ALA A 218 0.00 11.28 -0.49
N SER A 219 -1.23 11.58 -0.89
CA SER A 219 -2.17 10.59 -1.41
C SER A 219 -2.82 11.10 -2.68
N ARG A 220 -2.55 10.43 -3.81
CA ARG A 220 -3.11 10.80 -5.11
C ARG A 220 -4.27 9.92 -5.48
N ARG A 221 -5.24 10.49 -6.20
CA ARG A 221 -6.40 9.73 -6.69
C ARG A 221 -6.04 9.01 -7.98
N LEU A 222 -6.31 7.71 -8.05
CA LEU A 222 -6.17 6.87 -9.25
C LEU A 222 -7.50 6.18 -9.54
N CYS A 223 -8.03 6.37 -10.73
CA CYS A 223 -9.29 5.82 -11.21
C CYS A 223 -9.02 4.72 -12.23
N GLU A 224 -9.12 3.46 -11.80
CA GLU A 224 -9.03 2.32 -12.72
C GLU A 224 -10.19 2.30 -13.72
N THR A 225 -11.37 2.75 -13.28
CA THR A 225 -12.54 2.98 -14.11
C THR A 225 -13.23 4.27 -13.69
N ALA A 226 -14.16 4.76 -14.50
CA ALA A 226 -14.94 5.97 -14.16
C ALA A 226 -15.69 5.87 -12.82
N ASP A 227 -16.05 4.65 -12.40
CA ASP A 227 -16.85 4.38 -11.20
C ASP A 227 -16.01 3.86 -10.02
N LEU A 228 -14.70 3.66 -10.21
CA LEU A 228 -13.82 3.15 -9.17
C LEU A 228 -12.51 3.92 -9.14
N CYS A 229 -12.40 4.76 -8.13
CA CYS A 229 -11.19 5.47 -7.79
C CYS A 229 -10.69 5.04 -6.42
N LEU A 230 -9.38 4.88 -6.33
CA LEU A 230 -8.63 4.61 -5.11
C LEU A 230 -7.67 5.77 -4.86
N TYR A 231 -7.16 5.82 -3.65
CA TYR A 231 -6.08 6.67 -3.23
C TYR A 231 -4.79 5.84 -3.18
N ASP A 232 -3.77 6.27 -3.92
CA ASP A 232 -2.41 5.75 -3.89
C ASP A 232 -1.58 6.63 -2.96
N THR A 233 -1.18 6.06 -1.82
CA THR A 233 -0.48 6.80 -0.76
C THR A 233 1.02 6.54 -0.79
N GLN A 234 1.78 7.61 -0.56
CA GLN A 234 3.24 7.59 -0.49
C GLN A 234 3.72 8.32 0.76
N ILE A 235 4.80 7.81 1.37
CA ILE A 235 5.55 8.49 2.42
C ILE A 235 6.90 8.86 1.82
N LEU A 236 7.06 10.10 1.39
CA LEU A 236 8.18 10.57 0.59
C LEU A 236 9.27 11.15 1.49
N ARG A 237 10.49 10.63 1.32
CA ARG A 237 11.69 11.07 2.02
C ARG A 237 12.76 11.50 1.04
N TRP A 238 13.49 12.57 1.35
CA TRP A 238 14.64 13.00 0.57
C TRP A 238 15.84 12.08 0.76
N ASP A 239 16.43 11.63 -0.35
CA ASP A 239 17.72 10.95 -0.39
C ASP A 239 18.79 11.92 -0.90
N THR A 240 19.61 12.43 0.01
CA THR A 240 20.70 13.37 -0.31
C THR A 240 21.75 12.76 -1.23
N ALA A 241 21.98 11.44 -1.17
CA ALA A 241 22.98 10.79 -2.01
C ALA A 241 22.52 10.66 -3.47
N ARG A 242 21.21 10.54 -3.68
CA ARG A 242 20.59 10.42 -5.01
C ARG A 242 19.99 11.72 -5.53
N GLY A 243 19.84 12.73 -4.69
CA GLY A 243 19.22 14.01 -5.03
C GLY A 243 17.75 13.85 -5.46
N ARG A 244 16.99 12.96 -4.80
CA ARG A 244 15.58 12.71 -5.14
C ARG A 244 14.78 12.17 -3.95
N PHE A 245 13.46 12.28 -4.04
CA PHE A 245 12.56 11.60 -3.11
C PHE A 245 12.48 10.10 -3.39
N PHE A 246 12.26 9.31 -2.34
CA PHE A 246 11.89 7.90 -2.40
C PHE A 246 10.76 7.59 -1.41
N ASN A 247 10.02 6.52 -1.67
CA ASN A 247 8.91 6.11 -0.83
C ASN A 247 9.40 5.20 0.32
N LEU A 248 8.98 5.49 1.55
CA LEU A 248 9.21 4.67 2.74
C LEU A 248 8.20 3.53 2.89
N LEU A 249 7.11 3.52 2.12
CA LEU A 249 6.22 2.37 2.06
C LEU A 249 6.88 1.25 1.25
N ASN A 250 6.99 0.07 1.85
CA ASN A 250 7.63 -1.08 1.22
C ASN A 250 6.82 -1.65 0.05
N GLU A 251 5.50 -1.44 0.07
CA GLU A 251 4.55 -1.89 -0.94
C GLU A 251 3.58 -0.74 -1.27
N PRO A 252 3.00 -0.71 -2.48
CA PRO A 252 1.96 0.25 -2.83
C PRO A 252 0.76 0.15 -1.86
N VAL A 253 0.30 1.30 -1.37
CA VAL A 253 -0.86 1.37 -0.48
C VAL A 253 -2.02 2.02 -1.21
N HIS A 254 -3.02 1.19 -1.54
CA HIS A 254 -4.26 1.62 -2.15
C HIS A 254 -5.41 1.57 -1.16
N SER A 255 -6.18 2.65 -1.07
CA SER A 255 -7.34 2.76 -0.18
C SER A 255 -8.53 3.43 -0.85
N LEU A 256 -9.74 3.18 -0.34
CA LEU A 256 -10.96 3.87 -0.82
C LEU A 256 -11.10 5.27 -0.21
N GLU A 257 -10.36 5.55 0.86
CA GLU A 257 -10.38 6.80 1.62
C GLU A 257 -8.96 7.33 1.77
N VAL A 258 -8.81 8.64 1.90
CA VAL A 258 -7.52 9.28 2.25
C VAL A 258 -7.13 8.80 3.66
N PRO A 259 -5.88 8.33 3.86
CA PRO A 259 -5.44 7.87 5.17
C PRO A 259 -5.26 9.02 6.15
N ALA A 260 -5.17 8.68 7.44
CA ALA A 260 -4.73 9.58 8.49
C ALA A 260 -3.31 9.22 8.93
N VAL A 261 -2.59 10.19 9.49
CA VAL A 261 -1.26 9.99 10.08
C VAL A 261 -1.37 10.37 11.55
N ARG A 262 -1.14 9.42 12.46
CA ARG A 262 -1.22 9.62 13.92
C ARG A 262 -0.42 8.56 14.68
N ASP A 263 0.11 8.94 15.84
CA ASP A 263 0.69 8.01 16.81
C ASP A 263 -0.46 7.30 17.57
N THR A 264 -0.60 6.01 17.35
CA THR A 264 -1.70 5.15 17.82
C THR A 264 -1.31 4.31 19.03
N ASP A 265 -0.02 4.02 19.23
CA ASP A 265 0.48 3.20 20.33
C ASP A 265 1.37 3.94 21.34
N SER A 266 1.56 5.24 21.14
CA SER A 266 2.27 6.19 21.99
C SER A 266 3.77 5.95 22.10
N ASP A 267 4.42 5.51 21.01
CA ASP A 267 5.87 5.33 20.92
C ASP A 267 6.62 6.53 20.28
N ASN A 268 5.89 7.58 19.89
CA ASN A 268 6.31 8.77 19.13
C ASN A 268 6.59 8.54 17.63
N VAL A 269 6.67 7.30 17.16
CA VAL A 269 6.53 7.03 15.73
C VAL A 269 5.08 7.30 15.36
N THR A 270 4.86 7.75 14.14
CA THR A 270 3.52 8.06 13.65
C THR A 270 3.12 7.03 12.60
N GLU A 271 1.97 6.40 12.76
CA GLU A 271 1.48 5.38 11.83
C GLU A 271 0.61 5.98 10.73
N LEU A 272 0.60 5.30 9.60
CA LEU A 272 -0.38 5.52 8.55
C LEU A 272 -1.62 4.65 8.82
N VAL A 273 -2.73 5.31 9.13
CA VAL A 273 -3.99 4.69 9.54
C VAL A 273 -5.02 4.80 8.41
N ILE A 274 -5.37 3.66 7.83
CA ILE A 274 -6.41 3.56 6.79
C ILE A 274 -7.71 3.13 7.46
N GLN A 275 -8.67 4.04 7.50
CA GLN A 275 -10.03 3.73 7.96
C GLN A 275 -10.80 3.04 6.85
N LEU A 276 -11.39 1.89 7.16
CA LEU A 276 -12.26 1.14 6.28
C LEU A 276 -13.70 1.47 6.68
N THR A 277 -14.24 2.56 6.15
CA THR A 277 -15.57 3.08 6.54
C THR A 277 -16.69 2.63 5.60
N THR A 278 -16.33 2.29 4.36
CA THR A 278 -17.28 1.87 3.34
C THR A 278 -17.67 0.41 3.49
N ARG A 279 -18.97 0.14 3.40
CA ARG A 279 -19.54 -1.21 3.32
C ARG A 279 -19.47 -1.80 1.91
N GLY A 280 -18.98 -1.01 0.95
CA GLY A 280 -18.87 -1.36 -0.45
C GLY A 280 -20.05 -0.91 -1.31
N THR A 281 -19.90 -1.11 -2.62
CA THR A 281 -20.83 -0.76 -3.69
C THR A 281 -21.09 -1.98 -4.56
N THR A 282 -21.95 -1.86 -5.58
CA THR A 282 -22.14 -2.93 -6.57
C THR A 282 -20.83 -3.34 -7.26
N ALA A 283 -19.90 -2.41 -7.47
CA ALA A 283 -18.62 -2.69 -8.11
C ALA A 283 -17.66 -3.45 -7.17
N THR A 284 -17.57 -3.03 -5.91
CA THR A 284 -16.65 -3.64 -4.93
C THR A 284 -17.21 -4.92 -4.31
N GLY A 285 -18.54 -5.01 -4.21
CA GLY A 285 -19.24 -5.94 -3.34
C GLY A 285 -19.18 -5.53 -1.87
N PRO A 286 -19.71 -6.37 -0.96
CA PRO A 286 -19.70 -6.10 0.47
C PRO A 286 -18.26 -6.12 1.01
N LEU A 287 -17.87 -5.04 1.66
CA LEU A 287 -16.56 -4.88 2.31
C LEU A 287 -16.72 -4.92 3.83
N ARG A 288 -15.69 -5.40 4.54
CA ARG A 288 -15.62 -5.30 5.99
C ARG A 288 -15.05 -3.94 6.37
N THR A 289 -15.70 -3.29 7.33
CA THR A 289 -15.19 -2.06 7.94
C THR A 289 -14.13 -2.37 9.00
N GLY A 290 -13.45 -1.34 9.50
CA GLY A 290 -12.38 -1.45 10.48
C GLY A 290 -11.20 -0.56 10.14
N VAL A 291 -9.99 -1.02 10.43
CA VAL A 291 -8.76 -0.25 10.25
C VAL A 291 -7.59 -1.12 9.83
N ASN A 292 -6.78 -0.60 8.92
CA ASN A 292 -5.43 -1.09 8.62
C ASN A 292 -4.42 -0.05 9.12
N ILE A 293 -3.40 -0.49 9.85
CA ILE A 293 -2.36 0.38 10.40
C ILE A 293 -1.02 -0.06 9.82
N TYR A 294 -0.30 0.88 9.23
CA TYR A 294 1.06 0.69 8.74
C TYR A 294 2.02 1.39 9.67
N ASP A 295 3.06 0.67 10.05
CA ASP A 295 3.99 1.05 11.10
C ASP A 295 5.45 0.86 10.63
N TRP A 296 6.36 1.61 11.23
CA TRP A 296 7.78 1.62 10.93
C TRP A 296 8.47 0.39 11.48
N ASN A 297 9.06 -0.42 10.60
CA ASN A 297 9.80 -1.62 11.01
C ASN A 297 11.31 -1.42 11.19
N GLY A 298 11.78 -0.17 11.24
CA GLY A 298 13.20 0.19 11.25
C GLY A 298 13.80 0.46 9.87
N THR A 299 13.11 0.11 8.77
CA THR A 299 13.58 0.33 7.39
C THR A 299 12.54 0.95 6.46
N GLY A 300 11.27 0.65 6.69
CA GLY A 300 10.14 1.13 5.91
C GLY A 300 8.84 0.90 6.66
N TYR A 301 7.77 1.53 6.18
CA TYR A 301 6.42 1.32 6.67
C TYR A 301 5.84 0.05 6.07
N THR A 302 5.29 -0.82 6.92
CA THR A 302 4.64 -2.08 6.54
C THR A 302 3.31 -2.23 7.27
N LEU A 303 2.38 -2.97 6.68
CA LEU A 303 1.12 -3.30 7.34
C LEU A 303 1.40 -4.11 8.62
N SER A 304 1.12 -3.53 9.78
CA SER A 304 1.38 -4.13 11.09
C SER A 304 0.11 -4.68 11.72
N ILE A 305 -1.01 -3.96 11.60
CA ILE A 305 -2.29 -4.34 12.22
C ILE A 305 -3.41 -4.31 11.17
N ILE A 306 -4.18 -5.39 11.15
CA ILE A 306 -5.48 -5.47 10.47
C ILE A 306 -6.53 -5.72 11.55
N GLN A 307 -7.37 -4.73 11.83
CA GLN A 307 -8.45 -4.84 12.78
C GLN A 307 -9.77 -4.57 12.08
N LEU A 308 -10.44 -5.65 11.69
CA LEU A 308 -11.74 -5.59 11.01
C LEU A 308 -12.89 -5.69 12.02
N ASP A 309 -13.91 -4.86 11.83
CA ASP A 309 -15.17 -4.95 12.56
C ASP A 309 -15.86 -6.30 12.29
N PRO A 310 -16.70 -6.81 13.21
CA PRO A 310 -17.46 -8.03 12.99
C PRO A 310 -18.19 -8.02 11.63
N PRO A 311 -18.32 -9.17 10.93
CA PRO A 311 -19.00 -9.20 9.65
C PRO A 311 -20.45 -8.75 9.77
N GLU A 312 -20.90 -7.88 8.86
CA GLU A 312 -22.29 -7.41 8.80
C GLU A 312 -23.14 -8.19 7.78
N TYR A 313 -22.49 -8.89 6.84
CA TYR A 313 -23.15 -9.64 5.77
C TYR A 313 -22.89 -11.14 5.87
N TYR A 314 -23.90 -11.95 5.56
CA TYR A 314 -23.76 -13.41 5.55
C TYR A 314 -22.60 -13.90 4.67
N ILE A 315 -22.43 -13.30 3.49
CA ILE A 315 -21.38 -13.70 2.55
C ILE A 315 -19.97 -13.49 3.12
N GLN A 316 -19.77 -12.54 4.03
CA GLN A 316 -18.47 -12.33 4.67
C GLN A 316 -18.11 -13.48 5.62
N TYR A 317 -19.10 -14.06 6.32
CA TYR A 317 -18.90 -15.29 7.09
C TYR A 317 -18.59 -16.47 6.18
N ILE A 318 -19.28 -16.56 5.03
CA ILE A 318 -19.01 -17.60 4.03
C ILE A 318 -17.59 -17.51 3.50
N HIS A 319 -17.13 -16.34 3.07
CA HIS A 319 -15.75 -16.15 2.59
C HIS A 319 -14.72 -16.54 3.65
N GLN A 320 -14.99 -16.24 4.92
CA GLN A 320 -14.11 -16.64 6.01
C GLN A 320 -14.12 -18.16 6.23
N ALA A 321 -15.29 -18.80 6.15
CA ALA A 321 -15.43 -20.25 6.27
C ALA A 321 -14.75 -20.97 5.10
N ASP A 322 -14.92 -20.48 3.87
CA ASP A 322 -14.29 -21.03 2.66
C ASP A 322 -12.76 -20.92 2.72
N ARG A 323 -12.22 -19.82 3.25
CA ARG A 323 -10.78 -19.68 3.50
C ARG A 323 -10.27 -20.76 4.45
N LEU A 324 -10.94 -20.94 5.60
CA LEU A 324 -10.57 -22.01 6.54
C LEU A 324 -10.67 -23.39 5.90
N PHE A 325 -11.65 -23.58 5.01
CA PHE A 325 -11.81 -24.83 4.28
C PHE A 325 -10.61 -25.07 3.34
N ALA A 326 -10.21 -24.06 2.56
CA ALA A 326 -9.05 -24.12 1.67
C ALA A 326 -7.72 -24.34 2.42
N GLU A 327 -7.60 -23.76 3.62
CA GLU A 327 -6.47 -23.97 4.55
C GLU A 327 -6.51 -25.35 5.24
N ARG A 328 -7.48 -26.21 4.89
CA ARG A 328 -7.73 -27.53 5.49
C ARG A 328 -8.09 -27.50 6.98
N ASN A 329 -8.44 -26.33 7.52
CA ASN A 329 -9.05 -26.21 8.83
C ASN A 329 -10.57 -26.49 8.74
N ILE A 330 -10.91 -27.73 8.39
CA ILE A 330 -12.30 -28.13 8.08
C ILE A 330 -13.21 -28.00 9.30
N ALA A 331 -12.71 -28.29 10.51
CA ALA A 331 -13.48 -28.12 11.75
C ALA A 331 -13.81 -26.64 12.04
N GLY A 332 -12.85 -25.74 11.81
CA GLY A 332 -13.06 -24.30 11.91
C GLY A 332 -14.06 -23.78 10.87
N ALA A 333 -13.93 -24.24 9.62
CA ALA A 333 -14.87 -23.92 8.55
C ALA A 333 -16.30 -24.37 8.89
N ALA A 334 -16.48 -25.63 9.32
CA ALA A 334 -17.78 -26.17 9.74
C ALA A 334 -18.43 -25.34 10.85
N THR A 335 -17.64 -24.89 11.83
CA THR A 335 -18.13 -24.02 12.92
C THR A 335 -18.67 -22.68 12.39
N LEU A 336 -18.00 -22.07 11.41
CA LEU A 336 -18.45 -20.81 10.81
C LEU A 336 -19.68 -21.00 9.91
N TYR A 337 -19.75 -22.07 9.12
CA TYR A 337 -20.95 -22.37 8.35
C TYR A 337 -22.17 -22.63 9.26
N GLN A 338 -22.00 -23.41 10.33
CA GLN A 338 -23.09 -23.63 11.29
C GLN A 338 -23.55 -22.30 11.90
N ARG A 339 -22.61 -21.46 12.34
CA ARG A 339 -22.93 -20.12 12.85
C ARG A 339 -23.66 -19.26 11.81
N THR A 340 -23.36 -19.43 10.52
CA THR A 340 -24.06 -18.72 9.44
C THR A 340 -25.54 -19.12 9.38
N LEU A 341 -25.88 -20.39 9.64
CA LEU A 341 -27.28 -20.85 9.70
C LEU A 341 -28.01 -20.43 10.97
N ASP A 342 -27.29 -20.23 12.07
CA ASP A 342 -27.87 -19.95 13.38
C ASP A 342 -28.10 -18.44 13.64
N ARG A 343 -27.53 -17.56 12.81
CA ARG A 343 -27.66 -16.10 12.96
C ARG A 343 -28.82 -15.54 12.17
N ASP A 344 -29.49 -14.55 12.76
CA ASP A 344 -30.60 -13.78 12.18
C ASP A 344 -30.33 -12.26 12.10
N ASP A 345 -29.14 -11.82 12.54
CA ASP A 345 -28.75 -10.42 12.66
C ASP A 345 -27.88 -9.90 11.51
N LEU A 346 -27.59 -10.75 10.52
CA LEU A 346 -26.76 -10.40 9.37
C LEU A 346 -27.61 -9.97 8.16
N ARG A 347 -27.00 -9.18 7.28
CA ARG A 347 -27.65 -8.69 6.06
C ARG A 347 -27.34 -9.60 4.87
N TYR A 348 -28.31 -9.69 3.96
CA TYR A 348 -28.09 -10.22 2.63
C TYR A 348 -27.71 -9.07 1.69
N TRP A 349 -26.72 -9.30 0.84
CA TRP A 349 -26.34 -8.33 -0.21
C TRP A 349 -27.30 -8.35 -1.40
N PHE A 350 -27.82 -9.54 -1.73
CA PHE A 350 -28.79 -9.75 -2.81
C PHE A 350 -30.12 -10.27 -2.24
N ASN A 351 -31.22 -9.97 -2.92
CA ASN A 351 -32.57 -10.34 -2.48
C ASN A 351 -32.82 -11.86 -2.47
N ASP A 352 -32.13 -12.60 -3.33
CA ASP A 352 -32.12 -14.06 -3.37
C ASP A 352 -31.12 -14.69 -2.38
N GLY A 353 -30.45 -13.86 -1.58
CA GLY A 353 -29.49 -14.25 -0.55
C GLY A 353 -30.01 -15.30 0.42
N PRO A 354 -31.25 -15.20 0.96
CA PRO A 354 -31.79 -16.21 1.87
C PRO A 354 -31.77 -17.63 1.30
N VAL A 355 -32.07 -17.81 0.00
CA VAL A 355 -32.01 -19.13 -0.65
C VAL A 355 -30.57 -19.50 -0.98
N THR A 356 -29.84 -18.58 -1.62
CA THR A 356 -28.48 -18.84 -2.13
C THR A 356 -27.49 -19.14 -1.01
N ILE A 357 -27.43 -18.30 0.02
CA ILE A 357 -26.50 -18.47 1.15
C ILE A 357 -26.87 -19.73 1.94
N THR A 358 -28.15 -19.94 2.26
CA THR A 358 -28.57 -21.10 3.08
C THR A 358 -28.23 -22.41 2.39
N THR A 359 -28.58 -22.54 1.11
CA THR A 359 -28.34 -23.77 0.35
C THR A 359 -26.84 -24.01 0.11
N TYR A 360 -26.06 -22.95 -0.14
CA TYR A 360 -24.59 -23.05 -0.19
C TYR A 360 -24.02 -23.51 1.14
N THR A 361 -24.46 -22.93 2.25
CA THR A 361 -23.97 -23.26 3.60
C THR A 361 -24.26 -24.72 3.96
N LEU A 362 -25.47 -25.20 3.66
CA LEU A 362 -25.84 -26.61 3.88
C LEU A 362 -24.96 -27.55 3.05
N TYR A 363 -24.74 -27.22 1.77
CA TYR A 363 -23.85 -27.98 0.90
C TYR A 363 -22.41 -28.01 1.44
N ARG A 364 -21.87 -26.88 1.91
CA ARG A 364 -20.52 -26.83 2.47
C ARG A 364 -20.39 -27.57 3.81
N LEU A 365 -21.42 -27.53 4.66
CA LEU A 365 -21.47 -28.34 5.89
C LEU A 365 -21.50 -29.84 5.59
N LEU A 366 -22.27 -30.26 4.58
CA LEU A 366 -22.29 -31.64 4.10
C LEU A 366 -20.87 -32.10 3.71
N LEU A 367 -20.14 -31.30 2.91
CA LEU A 367 -18.76 -31.62 2.53
C LEU A 367 -17.81 -31.66 3.73
N ALA A 368 -17.94 -30.71 4.65
CA ALA A 368 -17.09 -30.64 5.83
C ALA A 368 -17.30 -31.85 6.76
N TYR A 369 -18.55 -32.20 7.05
CA TYR A 369 -18.87 -33.34 7.91
C TYR A 369 -18.60 -34.69 7.24
N ALA A 370 -18.72 -34.79 5.92
CA ALA A 370 -18.30 -35.98 5.19
C ALA A 370 -16.80 -36.22 5.32
N TYR A 371 -15.98 -35.18 5.18
CA TYR A 371 -14.52 -35.27 5.34
C TYR A 371 -14.09 -35.56 6.77
N LEU A 372 -14.77 -34.99 7.76
CA LEU A 372 -14.48 -35.21 9.18
C LEU A 372 -15.05 -36.53 9.71
N GLU A 373 -15.81 -37.28 8.90
CA GLU A 373 -16.60 -38.44 9.33
C GLU A 373 -17.49 -38.11 10.55
N ASP A 374 -18.03 -36.90 10.59
CA ASP A 374 -18.78 -36.37 11.73
C ASP A 374 -20.22 -36.90 11.74
N PRO A 375 -20.75 -37.40 12.87
CA PRO A 375 -22.12 -37.93 12.94
C PRO A 375 -23.20 -36.90 12.60
N ARG A 376 -22.91 -35.60 12.76
CA ARG A 376 -23.82 -34.50 12.36
C ARG A 376 -24.06 -34.45 10.85
N LEU A 377 -23.28 -35.18 10.05
CA LEU A 377 -23.56 -35.38 8.62
C LEU A 377 -25.01 -35.83 8.38
N GLN A 378 -25.53 -36.76 9.20
CA GLN A 378 -26.89 -37.27 9.05
C GLN A 378 -27.95 -36.22 9.36
N GLU A 379 -27.67 -35.29 10.29
CA GLU A 379 -28.56 -34.17 10.60
C GLU A 379 -28.66 -33.22 9.41
N ILE A 380 -27.53 -32.90 8.76
CA ILE A 380 -27.50 -32.05 7.57
C ILE A 380 -28.23 -32.73 6.40
N ILE A 381 -28.00 -34.02 6.15
CA ILE A 381 -28.72 -34.77 5.11
C ILE A 381 -30.23 -34.75 5.38
N THR A 382 -30.64 -35.01 6.63
CA THR A 382 -32.05 -34.99 7.02
C THR A 382 -32.67 -33.61 6.80
N ARG A 383 -31.95 -32.55 7.16
CA ARG A 383 -32.40 -31.17 6.95
C ARG A 383 -32.54 -30.83 5.46
N ILE A 384 -31.56 -31.20 4.64
CA ILE A 384 -31.63 -30.99 3.18
C ILE A 384 -32.87 -31.69 2.60
N ASN A 385 -33.10 -32.95 2.98
CA ASN A 385 -34.25 -33.72 2.49
C ASN A 385 -35.59 -33.17 2.98
N ALA A 386 -35.63 -32.57 4.18
CA ALA A 386 -36.84 -31.99 4.75
C ALA A 386 -37.17 -30.62 4.16
N ASP A 387 -36.17 -29.74 4.03
CA ASP A 387 -36.34 -28.36 3.58
C ASP A 387 -36.42 -28.25 2.04
N TYR A 388 -35.84 -29.21 1.32
CA TYR A 388 -35.73 -29.21 -0.14
C TYR A 388 -36.05 -30.59 -0.75
N ALA A 389 -37.18 -31.16 -0.33
CA ALA A 389 -37.66 -32.44 -0.84
C ALA A 389 -37.90 -32.37 -2.36
N VAL A 390 -37.47 -33.41 -3.09
CA VAL A 390 -37.80 -33.58 -4.50
C VAL A 390 -39.22 -34.15 -4.59
N GLU A 391 -40.17 -33.36 -5.09
CA GLU A 391 -41.57 -33.77 -5.22
C GLU A 391 -41.78 -34.74 -6.39
N GLU A 392 -42.97 -35.34 -6.45
CA GLU A 392 -43.34 -36.22 -7.55
C GLU A 392 -43.28 -35.47 -8.90
N GLY A 393 -42.52 -36.02 -9.85
CA GLY A 393 -42.29 -35.42 -11.16
C GLY A 393 -41.13 -34.41 -11.21
N GLN A 394 -40.48 -34.11 -10.09
CA GLN A 394 -39.26 -33.32 -10.04
C GLN A 394 -38.00 -34.20 -9.98
N THR A 395 -36.88 -33.57 -10.26
CA THR A 395 -35.53 -34.12 -10.13
C THR A 395 -34.70 -33.25 -9.19
N ALA A 396 -33.50 -33.71 -8.81
CA ALA A 396 -32.56 -32.89 -8.07
C ALA A 396 -32.19 -31.59 -8.80
N ASP A 397 -32.29 -31.56 -10.13
CA ASP A 397 -31.96 -30.39 -10.94
C ASP A 397 -32.98 -29.26 -10.80
N ASP A 398 -34.22 -29.58 -10.41
CA ASP A 398 -35.29 -28.60 -10.17
C ASP A 398 -35.11 -27.84 -8.84
N GLN A 399 -34.20 -28.31 -7.98
CA GLN A 399 -33.87 -27.68 -6.70
C GLN A 399 -32.85 -26.53 -6.88
N PRO A 400 -32.68 -25.65 -5.86
CA PRO A 400 -31.61 -24.66 -5.87
C PRO A 400 -30.25 -25.31 -6.15
N VAL A 401 -29.38 -24.63 -6.89
CA VAL A 401 -28.20 -25.26 -7.49
C VAL A 401 -27.32 -26.00 -6.48
N TYR A 402 -27.09 -25.42 -5.30
CA TYR A 402 -26.26 -26.06 -4.26
C TYR A 402 -26.93 -27.27 -3.62
N ILE A 403 -28.26 -27.35 -3.62
CA ILE A 403 -28.99 -28.55 -3.21
C ILE A 403 -28.84 -29.65 -4.26
N ALA A 404 -28.87 -29.31 -5.55
CA ALA A 404 -28.58 -30.28 -6.61
C ALA A 404 -27.14 -30.84 -6.49
N LEU A 405 -26.16 -29.97 -6.17
CA LEU A 405 -24.79 -30.41 -5.87
C LEU A 405 -24.75 -31.34 -4.65
N ALA A 406 -25.48 -31.01 -3.59
CA ALA A 406 -25.58 -31.84 -2.39
C ALA A 406 -26.17 -33.23 -2.68
N TYR A 407 -27.29 -33.31 -3.42
CA TYR A 407 -27.88 -34.59 -3.82
C TYR A 407 -26.92 -35.42 -4.67
N THR A 408 -26.22 -34.79 -5.62
CA THR A 408 -25.21 -35.47 -6.47
C THR A 408 -24.08 -36.04 -5.63
N PHE A 409 -23.57 -35.24 -4.68
CA PHE A 409 -22.53 -35.66 -3.76
C PHE A 409 -22.98 -36.84 -2.88
N ILE A 410 -24.14 -36.73 -2.23
CA ILE A 410 -24.70 -37.78 -1.35
C ILE A 410 -24.89 -39.09 -2.11
N ASN A 411 -25.54 -39.05 -3.27
CA ASN A 411 -25.81 -40.25 -4.06
C ASN A 411 -24.52 -40.95 -4.50
N THR A 412 -23.51 -40.17 -4.91
CA THR A 412 -22.22 -40.72 -5.32
C THR A 412 -21.44 -41.28 -4.13
N MET A 413 -21.43 -40.56 -3.01
CA MET A 413 -20.81 -41.02 -1.76
C MET A 413 -21.44 -42.33 -1.27
N GLN A 414 -22.75 -42.48 -1.30
CA GLN A 414 -23.43 -43.71 -0.89
C GLN A 414 -23.12 -44.89 -1.82
N ALA A 415 -22.99 -44.63 -3.12
CA ALA A 415 -22.71 -45.67 -4.10
C ALA A 415 -21.23 -46.10 -4.13
N ARG A 416 -20.30 -45.20 -3.82
CA ARG A 416 -18.86 -45.40 -4.05
C ARG A 416 -17.99 -45.33 -2.79
N ALA A 417 -18.48 -44.69 -1.73
CA ALA A 417 -17.74 -44.43 -0.50
C ALA A 417 -16.37 -43.73 -0.73
N ASP A 418 -16.34 -42.77 -1.66
CA ASP A 418 -15.13 -42.05 -2.05
C ASP A 418 -15.44 -40.56 -2.31
N LEU A 419 -14.79 -39.69 -1.51
CA LEU A 419 -14.93 -38.24 -1.56
C LEU A 419 -14.50 -37.66 -2.91
N HIS A 420 -13.41 -38.19 -3.48
CA HIS A 420 -12.89 -37.70 -4.75
C HIS A 420 -13.87 -37.99 -5.88
N THR A 421 -14.31 -39.24 -5.99
CA THR A 421 -15.32 -39.65 -6.98
C THR A 421 -16.63 -38.86 -6.84
N ALA A 422 -17.04 -38.52 -5.62
CA ALA A 422 -18.19 -37.67 -5.37
C ALA A 422 -17.97 -36.22 -5.82
N CYS A 423 -16.79 -35.64 -5.57
CA CYS A 423 -16.45 -34.30 -6.05
C CYS A 423 -16.32 -34.23 -7.58
N GLU A 424 -15.73 -35.22 -8.25
CA GLU A 424 -15.72 -35.29 -9.71
C GLU A 424 -17.14 -35.25 -10.29
N SER A 425 -18.08 -35.96 -9.64
CA SER A 425 -19.48 -35.99 -10.07
C SER A 425 -20.17 -34.64 -9.87
N VAL A 426 -19.88 -33.94 -8.77
CA VAL A 426 -20.34 -32.56 -8.54
C VAL A 426 -19.76 -31.60 -9.58
N GLN A 427 -18.46 -31.68 -9.88
CA GLN A 427 -17.81 -30.79 -10.85
C GLN A 427 -18.45 -30.90 -12.23
N ARG A 428 -18.83 -32.11 -12.67
CA ARG A 428 -19.61 -32.30 -13.91
C ARG A 428 -20.96 -31.60 -13.89
N ILE A 429 -21.62 -31.51 -12.72
CA ILE A 429 -22.87 -30.74 -12.59
C ILE A 429 -22.59 -29.24 -12.66
N ILE A 430 -21.49 -28.76 -12.07
CA ILE A 430 -21.08 -27.34 -12.15
C ILE A 430 -20.83 -26.94 -13.62
N GLU A 431 -20.21 -27.81 -14.43
CA GLU A 431 -20.01 -27.56 -15.86
C GLU A 431 -21.33 -27.38 -16.63
N ILE A 432 -22.37 -28.15 -16.26
CA ILE A 432 -23.70 -28.07 -16.89
C ILE A 432 -24.51 -26.90 -16.30
N ARG A 433 -24.24 -26.51 -15.05
CA ARG A 433 -24.97 -25.48 -14.29
C ARG A 433 -23.99 -24.39 -13.80
N PRO A 434 -23.46 -23.54 -14.69
CA PRO A 434 -22.47 -22.51 -14.35
C PRO A 434 -22.98 -21.51 -13.29
N GLN A 435 -24.30 -21.40 -13.14
CA GLN A 435 -24.95 -20.63 -12.07
C GLN A 435 -24.41 -20.95 -10.66
N ALA A 436 -23.88 -22.16 -10.43
CA ALA A 436 -23.22 -22.52 -9.17
C ALA A 436 -22.03 -21.61 -8.84
N MET A 437 -21.28 -21.17 -9.85
CA MET A 437 -20.17 -20.23 -9.68
C MET A 437 -20.63 -18.78 -9.82
N GLU A 438 -21.52 -18.49 -10.77
CA GLU A 438 -22.01 -17.12 -11.02
C GLU A 438 -22.64 -16.48 -9.78
N LEU A 439 -23.38 -17.28 -8.97
CA LEU A 439 -24.02 -16.80 -7.75
C LEU A 439 -23.02 -16.38 -6.65
N LEU A 440 -21.79 -16.93 -6.64
CA LEU A 440 -20.71 -16.54 -5.73
C LEU A 440 -19.79 -15.47 -6.35
N ASN A 441 -19.59 -15.50 -7.66
CA ASN A 441 -18.69 -14.58 -8.36
C ASN A 441 -19.30 -13.21 -8.64
N ARG A 442 -20.60 -13.03 -8.35
CA ARG A 442 -21.31 -11.75 -8.47
C ARG A 442 -21.03 -10.76 -7.33
N TYR A 443 -20.30 -11.13 -6.28
CA TYR A 443 -20.05 -10.27 -5.11
C TYR A 443 -18.97 -9.21 -5.34
N GLY A 444 -18.80 -8.70 -6.56
CA GLY A 444 -17.85 -7.62 -6.87
C GLY A 444 -16.38 -8.03 -6.78
N ARG A 445 -15.50 -7.15 -7.28
CA ARG A 445 -14.09 -7.48 -7.57
C ARG A 445 -13.18 -7.66 -6.35
N TYR A 446 -13.59 -7.16 -5.18
CA TYR A 446 -12.79 -7.28 -3.94
C TYR A 446 -13.18 -8.50 -3.11
N ASN A 447 -14.08 -9.34 -3.62
CA ASN A 447 -14.46 -10.60 -3.01
C ASN A 447 -13.81 -11.76 -3.77
N PRO A 448 -13.68 -12.95 -3.15
CA PRO A 448 -13.07 -14.11 -3.79
C PRO A 448 -13.77 -14.47 -5.11
N ALA A 449 -12.97 -14.86 -6.10
CA ALA A 449 -13.45 -15.54 -7.29
C ALA A 449 -13.37 -17.05 -7.05
N TYR A 450 -14.47 -17.73 -7.36
CA TYR A 450 -14.67 -19.16 -7.20
C TYR A 450 -14.58 -19.86 -8.53
N GLU A 451 -13.86 -20.98 -8.52
CA GLU A 451 -13.81 -21.97 -9.57
C GLU A 451 -14.49 -23.26 -9.12
N ALA A 452 -14.76 -24.18 -10.06
CA ALA A 452 -15.45 -25.43 -9.75
C ALA A 452 -14.74 -26.25 -8.66
N LEU A 453 -13.40 -26.20 -8.63
CA LEU A 453 -12.60 -26.91 -7.64
C LEU A 453 -12.79 -26.35 -6.22
N ASP A 454 -13.06 -25.04 -6.07
CA ASP A 454 -13.29 -24.43 -4.75
C ASP A 454 -14.58 -24.96 -4.10
N LEU A 455 -15.58 -25.26 -4.92
CA LEU A 455 -16.87 -25.77 -4.47
C LEU A 455 -16.78 -27.22 -4.00
N CYS A 456 -15.92 -28.06 -4.61
CA CYS A 456 -15.69 -29.45 -4.18
C CYS A 456 -14.21 -29.86 -4.40
N PRO A 457 -13.32 -29.67 -3.41
CA PRO A 457 -11.87 -29.75 -3.60
C PRO A 457 -11.23 -31.12 -3.30
N TYR A 458 -12.02 -32.19 -3.19
CA TYR A 458 -11.51 -33.52 -2.80
C TYR A 458 -11.03 -34.38 -3.97
#